data_AF-A0A3D1ZAY9-F1
#
_entry.id   AF-A0A3D1ZAY9-F1
#
_cell.length_a   1.000
_cell.length_b   1.000
_cell.length_c   1.000
_cell.angle_alpha   90.00
_cell.angle_beta   90.00
_cell.angle_gamma   90.00
#
_symmetry.space_group_name_H-M   'P 1'
#
loop_
_entity.id
_entity.type
_entity.pdbx_description
1 polymer ?
#
loop_
_entity_poly.entity_id
_entity_poly.type
_entity_poly.pdbx_seq_one_letter_code
_entity_poly.pdbx_strand_id
1 'polypeptide(L)' 'TPFHAASQTEPVFWGPVSVKLDSRDRLYVTEHSRHRIQIYEQSRSLSTQDIL' A
#
# COMPACT_ATOMS: atom_id res chain seq x y z
N THR A 1 9.50 6.19 -21.02
CA THR A 1 9.35 4.72 -21.18
C THR A 1 8.36 4.22 -20.13
N PRO A 2 7.73 3.05 -20.31
CA PRO A 2 6.88 2.44 -19.28
C PRO A 2 7.59 2.32 -17.92
N PHE A 3 8.90 2.08 -17.93
CA PHE A 3 9.77 2.08 -16.75
C PHE A 3 9.74 3.40 -15.96
N HIS A 4 9.90 4.54 -16.63
CA HIS A 4 9.84 5.86 -15.95
C HIS A 4 8.46 6.16 -15.37
N ALA A 5 7.38 5.87 -16.10
CA ALA A 5 6.03 6.12 -15.62
C ALA A 5 5.69 5.26 -14.39
N ALA A 6 6.04 3.97 -14.42
CA ALA A 6 5.89 3.11 -13.26
C ALA A 6 6.73 3.62 -12.08
N SER A 7 8.00 3.99 -12.30
CA SER A 7 8.90 4.47 -11.24
C SER A 7 8.41 5.73 -10.52
N GLN A 8 7.56 6.55 -11.15
CA GLN A 8 7.03 7.81 -10.61
C GLN A 8 5.55 7.71 -10.20
N THR A 9 4.81 6.73 -10.71
CA THR A 9 3.39 6.55 -10.40
C THR A 9 3.27 5.64 -9.18
N GLU A 10 3.02 6.26 -8.04
CA GLU A 10 3.04 5.62 -6.72
C GLU A 10 2.19 4.34 -6.58
N PRO A 11 0.97 4.19 -7.13
CA PRO A 11 0.13 3.03 -6.80
C PRO A 11 0.54 1.69 -7.44
N VAL A 12 1.53 1.66 -8.34
CA VAL A 12 1.88 0.41 -9.05
C VAL A 12 3.00 -0.32 -8.33
N PHE A 13 2.76 -1.59 -7.99
CA PHE A 13 3.78 -2.49 -7.45
C PHE A 13 4.81 -2.88 -8.52
N TRP A 14 6.07 -2.93 -8.13
CA TRP A 14 7.14 -3.48 -8.95
C TRP A 14 8.06 -4.35 -8.08
N GLY A 15 8.05 -5.67 -8.34
CA GLY A 15 8.80 -6.64 -7.52
C GLY A 15 8.45 -6.62 -6.03
N PRO A 16 7.17 -6.80 -5.64
CA PRO A 16 6.82 -6.98 -4.22
C PRO A 16 7.42 -8.30 -3.70
N VAL A 17 8.03 -8.27 -2.51
CA VAL A 17 8.71 -9.45 -1.92
C VAL A 17 8.02 -9.97 -0.66
N SER A 18 7.36 -9.10 0.10
CA SER A 18 6.69 -9.50 1.34
C SER A 18 5.57 -8.54 1.70
N VAL A 19 4.57 -9.10 2.39
CA VAL A 19 3.46 -8.36 2.99
C VAL A 19 3.36 -8.66 4.48
N LYS A 20 3.05 -7.66 5.30
CA LYS A 20 2.84 -7.80 6.74
C LYS A 20 1.71 -6.90 7.24
N LEU A 21 0.89 -7.44 8.13
CA LEU A 21 -0.10 -6.68 8.89
C LEU A 21 0.44 -6.37 10.28
N ASP A 22 0.12 -5.19 10.80
CA ASP A 22 0.33 -4.84 12.20
C ASP A 22 -0.97 -4.89 13.01
N SER A 23 -0.88 -4.63 14.30
CA SER A 23 -2.04 -4.63 15.21
C SER A 23 -2.99 -3.43 15.02
N ARG A 24 -2.75 -2.58 14.03
CA ARG A 24 -3.57 -1.42 13.66
C ARG A 24 -4.16 -1.57 12.24
N ASP A 25 -4.17 -2.80 11.71
CA ASP A 25 -4.66 -3.15 10.37
C ASP A 25 -3.96 -2.37 9.23
N ARG A 26 -2.70 -1.99 9.44
CA ARG A 26 -1.87 -1.40 8.38
C ARG A 26 -1.16 -2.49 7.60
N LEU A 27 -1.29 -2.46 6.27
CA LEU A 27 -0.62 -3.38 5.36
C LEU A 27 0.68 -2.77 4.87
N TYR A 28 1.78 -3.43 5.19
CA TYR A 28 3.13 -3.10 4.72
C TYR A 28 3.47 -3.97 3.52
N VAL A 29 3.88 -3.35 2.41
CA VAL A 29 4.39 -4.03 1.21
C VAL A 29 5.83 -3.61 0.98
N THR A 30 6.75 -4.58 0.95
CA THR A 30 8.18 -4.33 0.66
C THR A 30 8.46 -4.63 -0.81
N GLU A 31 9.22 -3.76 -1.47
CA GLU A 31 9.57 -3.89 -2.89
C GLU A 31 11.08 -3.83 -3.09
N HIS A 32 11.65 -4.88 -3.71
CA HIS A 32 13.10 -4.93 -3.93
C HIS A 32 13.54 -4.01 -5.07
N SER A 33 12.69 -3.82 -6.07
CA SER A 33 13.06 -3.15 -7.31
C SER A 33 13.17 -1.62 -7.20
N ARG A 34 12.54 -1.02 -6.18
CA ARG A 34 12.53 0.43 -5.90
C ARG A 34 13.06 0.80 -4.53
N HIS A 35 13.55 -0.17 -3.74
CA HIS A 35 13.96 0.06 -2.34
C HIS A 35 12.88 0.79 -1.52
N ARG A 36 11.60 0.45 -1.75
CA ARG A 36 10.44 1.13 -1.19
C ARG A 36 9.68 0.21 -0.23
N ILE A 37 9.08 0.81 0.79
CA ILE A 37 8.02 0.21 1.58
C ILE A 37 6.76 1.05 1.38
N GLN A 38 5.69 0.43 0.90
CA GLN A 38 4.38 1.07 0.81
C GLN A 38 3.53 0.64 2.01
N ILE A 39 2.80 1.59 2.58
CA ILE A 39 1.93 1.38 3.74
C ILE A 39 0.51 1.74 3.34
N TYR A 40 -0.39 0.78 3.43
CA TYR A 40 -1.81 0.97 3.17
C TYR A 40 -2.58 0.87 4.47
N GLU A 41 -3.56 1.74 4.63
CA GLU A 41 -4.54 1.67 5.71
C GLU A 41 -5.89 1.34 5.10
N GLN A 42 -6.70 0.54 5.80
CA GLN A 42 -8.07 0.34 5.39
C GLN A 42 -8.81 1.67 5.50
N SER A 43 -9.33 2.17 4.37
CA SER A 43 -10.26 3.29 4.41
C SER A 43 -11.47 2.86 5.23
N ARG A 44 -11.59 3.43 6.43
CA ARG A 44 -12.77 3.25 7.27
C ARG A 44 -13.89 4.04 6.62
N SER A 45 -14.64 3.38 5.74
CA SER A 45 -15.97 3.88 5.37
C SER A 45 -16.77 3.95 6.66
N LEU A 46 -17.14 5.15 7.11
CA LEU A 46 -18.06 5.29 8.24
C LEU A 46 -19.30 4.47 7.89
N SER A 47 -19.56 3.42 8.66
CA SER A 47 -20.82 2.71 8.52
C SER A 47 -21.91 3.61 9.12
N THR A 48 -23.13 3.52 8.63
CA THR A 48 -24.26 4.25 9.21
C THR A 48 -24.47 3.94 10.71
N GLN A 49 -23.90 2.82 11.19
CA GLN A 49 -23.92 2.41 12.60
C GLN A 49 -22.89 3.15 13.47
N ASP A 50 -21.92 3.85 12.88
CA ASP A 50 -20.93 4.65 13.62
C ASP A 50 -21.41 6.10 13.90
N ILE A 51 -22.55 6.48 13.32
CA ILE A 51 -23.14 7.84 13.39
C ILE A 51 -24.35 7.89 14.36
N LEU A 52 -24.86 6.73 14.79
CA LEU A 52 -25.97 6.58 15.74
C LEU A 52 -25.46 6.07 17.09
#